data_AF-A0A2S9F492-F1
#
_entry.id   AF-A0A2S9F492-F1
#
_cell.length_a   1.000
_cell.length_b   1.000
_cell.length_c   1.000
_cell.angle_alpha   90.00
_cell.angle_beta   90.00
_cell.angle_gamma   90.00
#
_symmetry.space_group_name_H-M   'P 1'
#
loop_
_entity.id
_entity.type
_entity.pdbx_description
1 polymer ?
#
loop_
_entity_poly.entity_id
_entity_poly.type
_entity_poly.pdbx_seq_one_letter_code
_entity_poly.pdbx_strand_id
1 'polypeptide(L)'
;MSEHSAENYDVAARLAQGRPAVDTVQQYVLACRQLGYHHQDLTLHPSQVRDWYGTEDGMDLAALQRGCVALDSAVHASQDALDVQDRQLAQLSTVWQGGGGDAAQDFLRRHGDASAAVAAAVRTAAEALVALREDLWQVVST
;
A
#
# COMPACT_ATOMS: atom_id res chain seq x y z
N MET A 1 21.21 -6.10 -3.42
CA MET A 1 20.69 -7.33 -2.78
C MET A 1 19.18 -7.16 -2.56
N SER A 2 18.41 -6.97 -3.65
CA SER A 2 17.02 -6.49 -3.54
C SER A 2 16.05 -7.10 -4.57
N GLU A 3 16.43 -8.19 -5.26
CA GLU A 3 15.55 -8.86 -6.23
C GLU A 3 14.61 -9.90 -5.59
N HIS A 4 14.84 -10.31 -4.33
CA HIS A 4 14.03 -11.36 -3.68
C HIS A 4 12.69 -10.88 -3.06
N SER A 5 12.45 -9.57 -2.89
CA SER A 5 11.16 -9.12 -2.32
C SER A 5 10.01 -9.13 -3.33
N ALA A 6 10.29 -9.10 -4.63
CA ALA A 6 9.23 -9.09 -5.64
C ALA A 6 8.60 -10.48 -5.85
N GLU A 7 9.37 -11.56 -5.67
CA GLU A 7 8.83 -12.94 -5.75
C GLU A 7 7.84 -13.27 -4.62
N ASN A 8 7.82 -12.49 -3.53
CA ASN A 8 7.04 -12.81 -2.33
C ASN A 8 5.62 -12.23 -2.32
N TYR A 9 5.19 -11.45 -3.32
CA TYR A 9 3.85 -10.82 -3.37
C TYR A 9 3.12 -11.06 -4.69
N ASP A 10 3.41 -12.17 -5.38
CA ASP A 10 2.72 -12.54 -6.62
C ASP A 10 1.41 -13.27 -6.31
N VAL A 11 0.32 -12.49 -6.24
CA VAL A 11 -1.04 -13.01 -6.01
C VAL A 11 -1.47 -13.97 -7.11
N ALA A 12 -1.15 -13.68 -8.38
CA ALA A 12 -1.55 -14.52 -9.50
C ALA A 12 -0.87 -15.89 -9.43
N ALA A 13 0.44 -15.94 -9.13
CA ALA A 13 1.15 -17.19 -8.92
C ALA A 13 0.61 -17.94 -7.70
N ARG A 14 0.35 -17.25 -6.59
CA ARG A 14 -0.17 -17.89 -5.37
C ARG A 14 -1.56 -18.49 -5.59
N LEU A 15 -2.46 -17.77 -6.26
CA LEU A 15 -3.78 -18.28 -6.63
C LEU A 15 -3.65 -19.46 -7.59
N ALA A 16 -2.77 -19.38 -8.60
CA ALA A 16 -2.54 -20.47 -9.54
C ALA A 16 -2.10 -21.77 -8.86
N GLN A 17 -1.33 -21.70 -7.78
CA GLN A 17 -0.93 -22.89 -7.01
C GLN A 17 -2.11 -23.63 -6.36
N GLY A 18 -3.14 -22.92 -5.89
CA GLY A 18 -4.31 -23.55 -5.26
C GLY A 18 -5.43 -23.94 -6.24
N ARG A 19 -5.41 -23.44 -7.48
CA ARG A 19 -6.43 -23.76 -8.52
C ARG A 19 -6.68 -25.27 -8.70
N PRO A 20 -5.68 -26.17 -8.73
CA PRO A 20 -5.93 -27.61 -8.88
C PRO A 20 -6.72 -28.23 -7.73
N ALA A 21 -6.49 -27.78 -6.49
CA ALA A 21 -7.24 -28.24 -5.32
C ALA A 21 -8.70 -27.77 -5.38
N VAL A 22 -8.91 -26.51 -5.78
CA VAL A 22 -10.24 -25.90 -5.97
C VAL A 22 -11.02 -26.64 -7.05
N ASP A 23 -10.39 -26.98 -8.17
CA ASP A 23 -11.03 -27.77 -9.23
C ASP A 23 -11.48 -29.15 -8.74
N THR A 24 -10.68 -29.79 -7.88
CA THR A 24 -11.05 -31.07 -7.26
C THR A 24 -12.26 -30.93 -6.35
N VAL A 25 -12.30 -29.90 -5.50
CA VAL A 25 -13.45 -29.61 -4.62
C VAL A 25 -14.70 -29.29 -5.43
N GLN A 26 -14.58 -28.49 -6.49
CA GLN A 26 -15.68 -28.16 -7.39
C GLN A 26 -16.28 -29.42 -8.02
N GLN A 27 -15.44 -30.35 -8.51
CA GLN A 27 -15.91 -31.63 -9.05
C GLN A 27 -16.62 -32.48 -8.00
N TYR A 28 -16.08 -32.53 -6.78
CA TYR A 28 -16.69 -33.27 -5.67
C TYR A 28 -18.08 -32.71 -5.31
N VAL A 29 -18.19 -31.39 -5.15
CA VAL A 29 -19.48 -30.72 -4.88
C VAL A 29 -20.50 -30.99 -5.98
N LEU A 30 -20.08 -30.98 -7.25
CA LEU A 30 -20.95 -31.32 -8.38
C LEU A 30 -21.42 -32.78 -8.34
N ALA A 31 -20.54 -33.73 -8.00
CA ALA A 31 -20.91 -35.13 -7.83
C ALA A 31 -21.92 -35.30 -6.68
N CYS A 32 -21.69 -34.65 -5.53
CA CYS A 32 -22.65 -34.67 -4.42
C CYS A 32 -24.00 -34.06 -4.83
N ARG A 33 -24.00 -32.99 -5.63
CA ARG A 33 -25.23 -32.38 -6.15
C ARG A 33 -26.05 -33.37 -6.99
N GLN A 34 -25.40 -34.20 -7.80
CA GLN A 34 -26.09 -35.25 -8.57
C GLN A 34 -26.73 -36.32 -7.66
N LEU A 35 -26.20 -36.52 -6.46
CA LEU A 35 -26.74 -37.42 -5.44
C LEU A 35 -27.80 -36.75 -4.54
N GLY A 36 -28.21 -35.51 -4.84
CA GLY A 36 -29.26 -34.78 -4.11
C GLY A 36 -28.75 -33.82 -3.03
N TYR A 37 -27.43 -33.59 -2.92
CA TYR A 37 -26.90 -32.56 -2.04
C TYR A 37 -27.19 -31.16 -2.61
N HIS A 38 -27.82 -30.31 -1.82
CA HIS A 38 -28.08 -28.93 -2.17
C HIS A 38 -27.60 -28.02 -1.04
N HIS A 39 -26.71 -27.09 -1.40
CA HIS A 39 -26.28 -26.01 -0.54
C HIS A 39 -26.30 -24.73 -1.35
N GLN A 40 -27.01 -23.71 -0.87
CA GLN A 40 -27.21 -22.45 -1.60
C GLN A 40 -25.86 -21.90 -2.07
N ASP A 41 -24.90 -21.79 -1.15
CA ASP A 41 -23.61 -21.18 -1.42
C ASP A 41 -22.65 -21.99 -2.30
N LEU A 42 -22.84 -23.30 -2.45
CA LEU A 42 -21.87 -24.18 -3.14
C LEU A 42 -22.44 -24.78 -4.44
N THR A 43 -23.77 -24.86 -4.56
CA THR A 43 -24.44 -25.61 -5.63
C THR A 43 -25.35 -24.76 -6.52
N LEU A 44 -25.48 -23.45 -6.24
CA LEU A 44 -26.25 -22.50 -7.05
C LEU A 44 -25.81 -22.54 -8.54
N HIS A 45 -24.50 -22.43 -8.79
CA HIS A 45 -23.92 -22.45 -10.14
C HIS A 45 -22.81 -23.50 -10.29
N PRO A 46 -22.57 -24.02 -11.52
CA PRO A 46 -21.55 -25.05 -11.73
C PRO A 46 -20.09 -24.61 -11.49
N SER A 47 -19.83 -23.31 -11.48
CA SER A 47 -18.51 -22.70 -11.25
C SER A 47 -18.36 -22.06 -9.87
N GLN A 48 -19.37 -22.18 -9.00
CA GLN A 48 -19.50 -21.40 -7.76
C GLN A 48 -18.23 -21.40 -6.88
N VAL A 49 -17.61 -22.58 -6.67
CA VAL A 49 -16.42 -22.72 -5.81
C VAL A 49 -15.20 -22.07 -6.47
N ARG A 50 -15.09 -22.19 -7.81
CA ARG A 50 -14.02 -21.56 -8.58
C ARG A 50 -14.15 -20.04 -8.60
N ASP A 51 -15.37 -19.54 -8.78
CA ASP A 51 -15.64 -18.10 -8.86
C ASP A 51 -15.34 -17.42 -7.51
N TRP A 52 -15.66 -18.09 -6.40
CA TRP A 52 -15.29 -17.61 -5.06
C TRP A 52 -13.79 -17.58 -4.83
N TYR A 53 -13.06 -18.62 -5.25
CA TYR A 53 -11.61 -18.64 -5.12
C TYR A 53 -10.90 -17.62 -6.02
N GLY A 54 -11.54 -17.22 -7.12
CA GLY A 54 -11.01 -16.21 -8.05
C GLY A 54 -11.36 -14.77 -7.67
N THR A 55 -11.92 -14.49 -6.49
CA THR A 55 -12.35 -13.13 -6.10
C THR A 55 -11.17 -12.15 -6.09
N GLU A 56 -9.98 -12.65 -5.78
CA GLU A 56 -8.73 -11.91 -5.71
C GLU A 56 -7.97 -11.87 -7.06
N ASP A 57 -8.53 -12.44 -8.14
CA ASP A 57 -7.94 -12.37 -9.48
C ASP A 57 -7.79 -10.90 -9.92
N GLY A 58 -6.57 -10.53 -10.33
CA GLY A 58 -6.24 -9.16 -10.76
C GLY A 58 -5.72 -8.24 -9.66
N MET A 59 -5.59 -8.71 -8.41
CA MET A 59 -4.92 -7.96 -7.35
C MET A 59 -3.43 -7.75 -7.68
N ASP A 60 -2.99 -6.49 -7.78
CA ASP A 60 -1.60 -6.12 -8.04
C ASP A 60 -0.95 -5.49 -6.80
N LEU A 61 -0.32 -6.33 -5.96
CA LEU A 61 0.44 -5.88 -4.80
C LEU A 61 1.75 -5.17 -5.19
N ALA A 62 2.24 -5.37 -6.41
CA ALA A 62 3.41 -4.65 -6.90
C ALA A 62 3.06 -3.18 -7.22
N ALA A 63 1.83 -2.90 -7.70
CA ALA A 63 1.33 -1.52 -7.81
C ALA A 63 1.30 -0.81 -6.46
N LEU A 64 0.82 -1.50 -5.42
CA LEU A 64 0.81 -0.96 -4.06
C LEU A 64 2.24 -0.67 -3.58
N GLN A 65 3.19 -1.58 -3.82
CA GLN A 65 4.60 -1.34 -3.47
C GLN A 65 5.22 -0.16 -4.23
N ARG A 66 4.92 0.00 -5.52
CA ARG A 66 5.37 1.18 -6.28
C ARG A 66 4.85 2.48 -5.65
N GLY A 67 3.61 2.46 -5.17
CA GLY A 67 3.02 3.56 -4.39
C GLY A 67 3.79 3.86 -3.11
N CYS A 68 4.12 2.83 -2.32
CA CYS A 68 4.91 2.99 -1.09
C CYS A 68 6.29 3.62 -1.37
N VAL A 69 7.01 3.13 -2.39
CA VAL A 69 8.33 3.67 -2.78
C VAL A 69 8.23 5.13 -3.24
N ALA A 70 7.18 5.49 -3.99
CA ALA A 70 6.97 6.86 -4.43
C ALA A 70 6.70 7.81 -3.26
N LEU A 71 5.89 7.38 -2.28
CA LEU A 71 5.61 8.18 -1.09
C LEU A 71 6.84 8.32 -0.20
N ASP A 72 7.62 7.27 -0.02
CA ASP A 72 8.88 7.31 0.75
C ASP A 72 9.89 8.28 0.11
N SER A 73 10.00 8.25 -1.22
CA SER A 73 10.82 9.21 -1.98
C SER A 73 10.33 10.65 -1.79
N ALA A 74 9.01 10.87 -1.75
CA ALA A 74 8.43 12.19 -1.51
C ALA A 74 8.67 12.67 -0.07
N VAL A 75 8.62 11.78 0.92
CA VAL A 75 8.96 12.07 2.32
C VAL A 75 10.41 12.52 2.41
N HIS A 76 11.35 11.76 1.85
CA HIS A 76 12.77 12.11 1.83
C HIS A 76 13.02 13.46 1.17
N ALA A 77 12.47 13.70 -0.01
CA ALA A 77 12.59 14.99 -0.70
C ALA A 77 12.02 16.15 0.12
N SER A 78 10.92 15.94 0.84
CA SER A 78 10.30 16.97 1.70
C SER A 78 11.16 17.28 2.92
N GLN A 79 11.78 16.27 3.54
CA GLN A 79 12.70 16.47 4.66
C GLN A 79 13.97 17.21 4.24
N ASP A 80 14.56 16.81 3.11
CA ASP A 80 15.75 17.49 2.57
C ASP A 80 15.47 18.97 2.28
N ALA A 81 14.29 19.28 1.74
CA ALA A 81 13.85 20.64 1.48
C ALA A 81 13.67 21.46 2.77
N LEU A 82 13.11 20.86 3.82
CA LEU A 82 12.98 21.49 5.15
C LEU A 82 14.35 21.79 5.76
N ASP A 83 15.28 20.84 5.72
CA ASP A 83 16.64 21.02 6.26
C ASP A 83 17.42 22.10 5.50
N VAL A 84 17.17 22.28 4.21
CA VAL A 84 17.71 23.39 3.42
C VAL A 84 17.08 24.72 3.86
N GLN A 85 15.76 24.76 4.01
CA GLN A 85 15.04 25.96 4.44
C GLN A 85 15.50 26.44 5.82
N ASP A 86 15.62 25.54 6.79
CA ASP A 86 16.04 25.87 8.16
C ASP A 86 17.46 26.45 8.20
N ARG A 87 18.38 25.88 7.41
CA ARG A 87 19.74 26.41 7.28
C ARG A 87 19.77 27.80 6.64
N GLN A 88 18.97 28.04 5.60
CA GLN A 88 18.88 29.33 4.94
C GLN A 88 18.26 30.39 5.87
N LEU A 89 17.24 30.02 6.64
CA LEU A 89 16.62 30.85 7.65
C LEU A 89 17.61 31.31 8.72
N ALA A 90 18.38 30.37 9.28
CA ALA A 90 19.39 30.66 10.29
C ALA A 90 20.49 31.61 9.78
N GLN A 91 20.80 31.57 8.49
CA GLN A 91 21.74 32.51 7.87
C GLN A 91 21.11 33.89 7.70
N LEU A 92 19.89 33.96 7.14
CA LEU A 92 19.20 35.23 6.89
C LEU A 92 18.91 36.01 8.17
N SER A 93 18.61 35.33 9.27
CA SER A 93 18.32 35.98 10.57
C SER A 93 19.51 36.76 11.13
N THR A 94 20.73 36.47 10.69
CA THR A 94 21.93 37.19 11.14
C THR A 94 22.14 38.53 10.41
N VAL A 95 21.56 38.67 9.21
CA VAL A 95 21.81 39.81 8.30
C VAL A 95 20.59 40.71 8.17
N TRP A 96 19.38 40.14 8.21
CA TRP A 96 18.15 40.89 8.01
C TRP A 96 17.46 41.21 9.33
N GLN A 97 17.74 42.40 9.85
CA GLN A 97 17.16 42.90 11.10
C GLN A 97 16.06 43.96 10.90
N GLY A 98 15.20 44.12 11.91
CA GLY A 98 14.07 45.05 11.93
C GLY A 98 12.74 44.37 11.60
N GLY A 99 11.62 45.10 11.73
CA GLY A 99 10.27 44.51 11.69
C GLY A 99 9.91 43.78 10.38
N GLY A 100 10.54 44.11 9.25
CA GLY A 100 10.40 43.33 8.01
C GLY A 100 11.10 41.97 8.05
N GLY A 101 12.25 41.90 8.73
CA GLY A 101 12.97 40.65 8.98
C GLY A 101 12.19 39.74 9.94
N ASP A 102 11.64 40.31 11.02
CA ASP A 102 10.82 39.57 11.99
C ASP A 102 9.57 38.97 11.32
N ALA A 103 8.88 39.74 10.47
CA ALA A 103 7.70 39.27 9.74
C ALA A 103 8.04 38.15 8.72
N ALA A 104 9.17 38.29 8.01
CA ALA A 104 9.62 37.27 7.07
C ALA A 104 10.03 35.97 7.78
N GLN A 105 10.70 36.07 8.93
CA GLN A 105 11.04 34.91 9.76
C GLN A 105 9.81 34.18 10.26
N ASP A 106 8.81 34.91 10.79
CA ASP A 106 7.58 34.27 11.28
C ASP A 106 6.79 33.59 10.15
N PHE A 107 6.72 34.21 8.97
CA PHE A 107 6.09 33.58 7.80
C PHE A 107 6.79 32.28 7.39
N LEU A 108 8.11 32.31 7.26
CA LEU A 108 8.90 31.14 6.86
C LEU A 108 8.88 30.04 7.91
N ARG A 109 8.89 30.39 9.21
CA ARG A 109 8.71 29.43 10.31
C ARG A 109 7.36 28.71 10.20
N ARG A 110 6.26 29.46 10.01
CA ARG A 110 4.92 28.88 9.84
C ARG A 110 4.82 28.00 8.59
N HIS A 111 5.52 28.37 7.51
CA HIS A 111 5.61 27.54 6.32
C HIS A 111 6.38 26.24 6.59
N GLY A 112 7.51 26.30 7.31
CA GLY A 112 8.26 25.12 7.76
C GLY A 112 7.40 24.18 8.61
N ASP A 113 6.69 24.73 9.61
CA ASP A 113 5.76 23.97 10.47
C ASP A 113 4.69 23.24 9.63
N ALA A 114 4.09 23.92 8.66
CA ALA A 114 3.08 23.33 7.77
C ALA A 114 3.68 22.24 6.86
N SER A 115 4.85 22.49 6.29
CA SER A 115 5.56 21.52 5.44
C SER A 115 5.99 20.27 6.23
N ALA A 116 6.42 20.42 7.48
CA ALA A 116 6.72 19.31 8.37
C ALA A 116 5.47 18.47 8.67
N ALA A 117 4.32 19.11 8.90
CA ALA A 117 3.06 18.41 9.12
C ALA A 117 2.63 17.61 7.88
N VAL A 118 2.80 18.15 6.67
CA VAL A 118 2.53 17.43 5.42
C VAL A 118 3.47 16.24 5.25
N ALA A 119 4.78 16.41 5.48
CA ALA A 119 5.75 15.32 5.39
C ALA A 119 5.43 14.18 6.37
N ALA A 120 5.00 14.51 7.59
CA ALA A 120 4.54 13.53 8.57
C ALA A 120 3.29 12.78 8.09
N ALA A 121 2.29 13.49 7.54
CA ALA A 121 1.08 12.87 7.01
C ALA A 121 1.37 11.92 5.83
N VAL A 122 2.27 12.29 4.92
CA VAL A 122 2.70 11.44 3.80
C VAL A 122 3.40 10.18 4.32
N ARG A 123 4.26 10.31 5.34
CA ARG A 123 4.90 9.16 5.99
C ARG A 123 3.87 8.21 6.59
N THR A 124 2.92 8.72 7.36
CA THR A 124 1.84 7.90 7.93
C THR A 124 1.04 7.18 6.85
N ALA A 125 0.77 7.84 5.72
CA ALA A 125 0.10 7.20 4.58
C ALA A 125 0.95 6.09 3.96
N ALA A 126 2.26 6.30 3.80
CA ALA A 126 3.19 5.29 3.29
C ALA A 126 3.22 4.05 4.21
N GLU A 127 3.34 4.25 5.52
CA GLU A 127 3.32 3.19 6.54
C GLU A 127 2.00 2.40 6.49
N ALA A 128 0.86 3.09 6.38
CA ALA A 128 -0.45 2.44 6.27
C ALA A 128 -0.59 1.60 5.00
N LEU A 129 -0.03 2.04 3.86
CA LEU A 129 -0.06 1.25 2.61
C LEU A 129 0.86 0.04 2.67
N VAL A 130 2.00 0.14 3.36
CA VAL A 130 2.86 -1.02 3.64
C VAL A 130 2.09 -2.03 4.49
N ALA A 131 1.48 -1.60 5.59
CA ALA A 131 0.68 -2.50 6.44
C ALA A 131 -0.46 -3.16 5.66
N LEU A 132 -1.21 -2.38 4.87
CA LEU A 132 -2.29 -2.91 4.02
C LEU A 132 -1.79 -3.98 3.04
N ARG A 133 -0.61 -3.79 2.45
CA ARG A 133 -0.03 -4.78 1.55
C ARG A 133 0.30 -6.08 2.27
N GLU A 134 0.89 -6.01 3.46
CA GLU A 134 1.20 -7.20 4.26
C GLU A 134 -0.08 -7.94 4.65
N ASP A 135 -1.11 -7.21 5.08
CA ASP A 135 -2.41 -7.78 5.45
C ASP A 135 -3.07 -8.46 4.25
N LEU A 136 -3.09 -7.82 3.08
CA LEU A 136 -3.64 -8.40 1.84
C LEU A 136 -2.87 -9.65 1.42
N TRP A 137 -1.55 -9.64 1.56
CA TRP A 137 -0.75 -10.82 1.28
C TRP A 137 -1.03 -11.96 2.25
N GLN A 138 -1.19 -11.66 3.54
CA GLN A 138 -1.57 -12.65 4.53
C GLN A 138 -2.90 -13.31 4.16
N VAL A 139 -3.91 -12.53 3.77
CA VAL A 139 -5.21 -13.06 3.33
C VAL A 139 -5.10 -14.02 2.14
N VAL A 140 -4.23 -13.72 1.16
CA VAL A 140 -4.04 -14.57 -0.03
C VAL A 140 -3.17 -15.80 0.27
N SER A 141 -2.27 -15.69 1.25
CA SER A 141 -1.29 -16.74 1.55
C SER A 141 -1.77 -17.77 2.57
N THR A 142 -2.74 -17.44 3.41
CA THR A 142 -3.44 -18.35 4.34
C THR A 142 -4.35 -19.33 3.62
#